data_AF-A0A7V4TIP1-F1
#
_entry.id   AF-A0A7V4TIP1-F1
#
_cell.length_a   1.000
_cell.length_b   1.000
_cell.length_c   1.000
_cell.angle_alpha   90.00
_cell.angle_beta   90.00
_cell.angle_gamma   90.00
#
_symmetry.space_group_name_H-M   'P 1'
#
loop_
_entity.id
_entity.type
_entity.pdbx_description
1 polymer ?
#
loop_
_entity_poly.entity_id
_entity_poly.type
_entity_poly.pdbx_seq_one_letter_code
_entity_poly.pdbx_strand_id
1 'polypeptide(L)'
;MSREALEEYLALFLSEKVRDFRLIDPREVVTGEWVRLKCQYGCDGYGMCLTCPPYSPEPQRTRKVLDSYTRAVLLWQPESWRDLRRVCADLERELFLSGYYRAFAMPSGPCELCDP
;
A
#
# COMPACT_ATOMS: atom_id res chain seq x y z
N MET A 1 12.57 14.39 5.94
CA MET A 1 13.81 14.19 5.15
C MET A 1 13.63 14.80 3.76
N SER A 2 14.72 15.09 3.03
CA SER A 2 14.62 15.50 1.62
C SER A 2 14.06 14.36 0.75
N ARG A 3 13.85 14.59 -0.55
CA ARG A 3 13.39 13.50 -1.44
C ARG A 3 14.48 12.43 -1.60
N GLU A 4 15.69 12.89 -1.82
CA GLU A 4 16.90 12.09 -2.05
C GLU A 4 17.21 11.24 -0.82
N ALA A 5 17.19 11.84 0.37
CA ALA A 5 17.41 11.11 1.62
C ALA A 5 16.33 10.04 1.88
N LEU A 6 15.09 10.27 1.43
CA LEU A 6 14.03 9.26 1.53
C LEU A 6 14.27 8.12 0.51
N GLU A 7 14.67 8.44 -0.72
CA GLU A 7 15.00 7.44 -1.74
C GLU A 7 16.17 6.55 -1.30
N GLU A 8 17.23 7.14 -0.75
CA GLU A 8 18.39 6.40 -0.20
C GLU A 8 17.97 5.51 0.98
N TYR A 9 17.17 6.04 1.91
CA TYR A 9 16.66 5.26 3.03
C TYR A 9 15.82 4.07 2.55
N LEU A 10 14.92 4.31 1.59
CA LEU A 10 14.08 3.25 1.01
C LEU A 10 14.93 2.20 0.30
N ALA A 11 15.94 2.61 -0.47
CA ALA A 11 16.85 1.69 -1.15
C ALA A 11 17.57 0.78 -0.15
N LEU A 12 18.05 1.33 0.97
CA LEU A 12 18.70 0.55 2.01
C LEU A 12 17.71 -0.35 2.74
N PHE A 13 16.55 0.18 3.17
CA PHE A 13 15.58 -0.56 3.96
C PHE A 13 14.94 -1.70 3.16
N LEU A 14 14.62 -1.46 1.89
CA LEU A 14 13.88 -2.38 1.02
C LEU A 14 14.78 -3.34 0.24
N SER A 15 16.10 -3.17 0.31
CA SER A 15 17.07 -4.08 -0.28
C SER A 15 16.76 -5.52 0.13
N GLU A 16 16.68 -6.41 -0.86
CA GLU A 16 16.36 -7.84 -0.70
C GLU A 16 14.96 -8.17 -0.13
N LYS A 17 14.15 -7.16 0.28
CA LYS A 17 12.79 -7.35 0.81
C LYS A 17 11.71 -7.25 -0.27
N VAL A 18 11.95 -6.43 -1.28
CA VAL A 18 11.05 -6.23 -2.43
C VAL A 18 11.84 -6.32 -3.72
N ARG A 19 11.16 -6.62 -4.84
CA ARG A 19 11.81 -6.70 -6.15
C ARG A 19 12.16 -5.32 -6.69
N ASP A 20 11.26 -4.35 -6.51
CA ASP A 20 11.48 -2.96 -6.92
C ASP A 20 10.61 -2.02 -6.09
N PHE A 21 10.95 -0.73 -6.07
CA PHE A 21 10.11 0.32 -5.52
C PHE A 21 10.23 1.61 -6.33
N ARG A 22 9.20 2.45 -6.26
CA ARG A 22 9.24 3.80 -6.83
C ARG A 22 8.60 4.83 -5.92
N LEU A 23 9.28 5.96 -5.76
CA LEU A 23 8.63 7.17 -5.29
C LEU A 23 7.73 7.74 -6.39
N ILE A 24 6.48 7.97 -6.03
CA ILE A 24 5.47 8.56 -6.92
C ILE A 24 4.79 9.74 -6.21
N ASP A 25 4.23 10.63 -7.01
CA ASP A 25 3.29 11.63 -6.54
C ASP A 25 1.93 10.96 -6.32
N PRO A 26 1.27 11.12 -5.16
CA PRO A 26 -0.06 10.54 -4.92
C PRO A 26 -1.14 10.95 -5.95
N ARG A 27 -0.91 12.02 -6.73
CA ARG A 27 -1.78 12.44 -7.84
C ARG A 27 -1.67 11.55 -9.07
N GLU A 28 -0.59 10.78 -9.22
CA GLU A 28 -0.43 9.81 -10.30
C GLU A 28 -1.33 8.58 -10.12
N VAL A 29 -1.83 8.35 -8.90
CA VAL A 29 -2.71 7.22 -8.59
C VAL A 29 -4.15 7.52 -9.04
N VAL A 30 -4.62 6.79 -10.05
CA VAL A 30 -6.00 6.84 -10.53
C VAL A 30 -6.90 5.94 -9.68
N THR A 31 -7.91 6.51 -9.06
CA THR A 31 -8.99 5.78 -8.36
C THR A 31 -10.21 5.69 -9.27
N GLY A 32 -10.80 4.50 -9.44
CA GLY A 32 -11.96 4.31 -10.34
C GLY A 32 -13.04 3.40 -9.76
N GLU A 33 -14.31 3.76 -10.01
CA GLU A 33 -15.49 2.98 -9.61
C GLU A 33 -15.46 1.55 -10.14
N TRP A 34 -14.95 1.36 -11.36
CA TRP A 34 -14.86 0.05 -12.00
C TRP A 34 -13.98 -0.94 -11.21
N VAL A 35 -13.04 -0.48 -10.38
CA VAL A 35 -12.13 -1.35 -9.62
C VAL A 35 -12.92 -2.24 -8.66
N ARG A 36 -13.93 -1.67 -7.99
CA ARG A 36 -14.82 -2.43 -7.11
C ARG A 36 -15.70 -3.40 -7.87
N LEU A 37 -16.14 -3.05 -9.08
CA LEU A 37 -16.91 -3.98 -9.93
C LEU A 37 -16.05 -5.17 -10.36
N LYS A 38 -14.79 -4.94 -10.75
CA LYS A 38 -13.88 -6.05 -11.07
C LYS A 38 -13.62 -6.95 -9.87
N CYS A 39 -13.53 -6.40 -8.66
CA CYS A 39 -13.42 -7.22 -7.45
C CYS A 39 -14.69 -8.05 -7.19
N GLN A 40 -15.89 -7.45 -7.31
CA GLN A 40 -17.15 -8.14 -7.03
C GLN A 40 -17.53 -9.20 -8.06
N TYR A 41 -17.24 -8.96 -9.33
CA TYR A 41 -17.71 -9.80 -10.44
C TYR A 41 -16.59 -10.54 -11.18
N GLY A 42 -15.32 -10.20 -10.93
CA GLY A 42 -14.17 -10.76 -11.63
C GLY A 42 -13.15 -11.47 -10.74
N CYS A 43 -13.36 -11.51 -9.41
CA CYS A 43 -12.52 -12.23 -8.46
C CYS A 43 -13.24 -13.48 -7.97
N ASP A 44 -12.56 -14.62 -8.03
CA ASP A 44 -12.98 -15.91 -7.47
C ASP A 44 -13.04 -15.92 -5.93
N GLY A 45 -12.26 -15.05 -5.28
CA GLY A 45 -12.21 -14.87 -3.83
C GLY A 45 -13.03 -13.70 -3.26
N TYR A 46 -13.99 -13.16 -4.02
CA TYR A 46 -14.80 -12.03 -3.55
C TYR A 46 -15.55 -12.37 -2.25
N GLY A 47 -15.47 -11.46 -1.26
CA GLY A 47 -16.16 -11.59 0.02
C GLY A 47 -15.51 -12.57 1.01
N MET A 48 -14.36 -13.17 0.67
CA MET A 48 -13.67 -14.14 1.54
C MET A 48 -12.71 -13.50 2.56
N CYS A 49 -12.50 -12.19 2.52
CA CYS A 49 -11.59 -11.51 3.44
C CYS A 49 -12.03 -10.08 3.77
N LEU A 50 -11.56 -9.56 4.91
CA LEU A 50 -11.85 -8.19 5.38
C LEU A 50 -11.17 -7.08 4.54
N THR A 51 -10.44 -7.45 3.48
CA THR A 51 -9.92 -6.52 2.48
C THR A 51 -10.79 -6.46 1.22
N CYS A 52 -11.91 -7.20 1.17
CA CYS A 52 -12.93 -7.07 0.12
C CYS A 52 -13.91 -5.91 0.41
N PRO A 53 -14.61 -5.39 -0.61
CA PRO A 53 -15.85 -4.64 -0.39
C PRO A 53 -16.83 -5.44 0.49
N PRO A 54 -17.58 -4.81 1.41
CA PRO A 54 -17.68 -3.36 1.66
C PRO A 54 -16.57 -2.79 2.56
N TYR A 55 -15.70 -3.63 3.14
CA TYR A 55 -14.68 -3.21 4.11
C TYR A 55 -13.54 -2.40 3.48
N SER A 56 -13.15 -2.74 2.25
CA SER A 56 -12.19 -1.92 1.52
C SER A 56 -12.77 -0.54 1.19
N PRO A 57 -11.95 0.53 1.24
CA PRO A 57 -12.42 1.89 1.00
C PRO A 57 -13.00 2.06 -0.41
N GLU A 58 -14.03 2.90 -0.50
CA GLU A 58 -14.57 3.36 -1.79
C GLU A 58 -13.55 4.23 -2.54
N PRO A 59 -13.58 4.28 -3.88
CA PRO A 59 -12.60 5.02 -4.66
C PRO A 59 -12.55 6.50 -4.29
N GLN A 60 -13.69 7.13 -3.99
CA GLN A 60 -13.76 8.53 -3.55
C GLN A 60 -13.09 8.72 -2.19
N ARG A 61 -13.23 7.76 -1.26
CA ARG A 61 -12.55 7.80 0.04
C ARG A 61 -11.05 7.64 -0.15
N THR A 62 -10.63 6.68 -0.97
CA THR A 62 -9.21 6.45 -1.29
C THR A 62 -8.58 7.70 -1.91
N ARG A 63 -9.26 8.38 -2.84
CA ARG A 63 -8.78 9.64 -3.44
C ARG A 63 -8.55 10.72 -2.39
N LYS A 64 -9.53 10.96 -1.50
CA LYS A 64 -9.40 11.93 -0.40
C LYS A 64 -8.23 11.61 0.54
N VAL A 65 -7.99 10.33 0.82
CA VAL A 65 -6.85 9.90 1.61
C VAL A 65 -5.56 10.26 0.88
N LEU A 66 -5.40 9.86 -0.39
CA LEU A 66 -4.21 10.15 -1.20
C LEU A 66 -3.94 11.66 -1.35
N ASP A 67 -4.98 12.48 -1.47
CA ASP A 67 -4.88 13.95 -1.51
C ASP A 67 -4.30 14.56 -0.23
N SER A 68 -4.31 13.82 0.88
CA SER A 68 -3.73 14.25 2.16
C SER A 68 -2.21 14.04 2.22
N TYR A 69 -1.61 13.40 1.20
CA TYR A 69 -0.18 13.09 1.12
C TYR A 69 0.51 13.87 0.02
N THR A 70 1.81 14.13 0.22
CA THR A 70 2.69 14.72 -0.81
C THR A 70 3.66 13.72 -1.42
N ARG A 71 3.72 12.51 -0.86
CA ARG A 71 4.63 11.44 -1.27
C ARG A 71 3.94 10.09 -1.11
N ALA A 72 4.16 9.19 -2.05
CA ALA A 72 3.80 7.79 -1.95
C ALA A 72 4.95 6.91 -2.45
N VAL A 73 5.00 5.68 -1.95
CA VAL A 73 5.96 4.65 -2.39
C VAL A 73 5.15 3.49 -2.97
N LEU A 74 5.37 3.18 -4.24
CA LEU A 74 4.86 1.96 -4.84
C LEU A 74 5.89 0.84 -4.62
N LEU A 75 5.48 -0.23 -3.97
CA LEU A 75 6.30 -1.43 -3.77
C LEU A 75 5.87 -2.50 -4.76
N TRP A 76 6.83 -3.14 -5.42
CA TRP A 76 6.58 -4.27 -6.30
C TRP A 76 7.30 -5.51 -5.78
N GLN A 77 6.52 -6.55 -5.53
CA GLN A 77 7.03 -7.83 -5.07
C GLN A 77 6.14 -8.96 -5.65
N PRO A 78 6.54 -9.56 -6.78
CA PRO A 78 5.74 -10.62 -7.43
C PRO A 78 5.85 -11.98 -6.72
N GLU A 79 6.95 -12.22 -6.00
CA GLU A 79 7.22 -13.46 -5.27
C GLU A 79 7.03 -13.22 -3.76
N SER A 80 6.61 -14.23 -3.00
CA SER A 80 6.48 -14.11 -1.53
C SER A 80 5.66 -12.90 -1.05
N TRP A 81 4.60 -12.53 -1.77
CA TRP A 81 3.72 -11.39 -1.45
C TRP A 81 3.15 -11.42 -0.03
N ARG A 82 3.11 -12.59 0.61
CA ARG A 82 2.69 -12.77 2.01
C ARG A 82 3.58 -11.98 2.98
N ASP A 83 4.89 -11.95 2.72
CA ASP A 83 5.87 -11.21 3.52
C ASP A 83 5.77 -9.70 3.31
N LEU A 84 5.19 -9.26 2.18
CA LEU A 84 5.04 -7.84 1.86
C LEU A 84 4.25 -7.09 2.94
N ARG A 85 3.25 -7.74 3.56
CA ARG A 85 2.48 -7.13 4.65
C ARG A 85 3.35 -6.79 5.85
N ARG A 86 4.28 -7.69 6.22
CA ARG A 86 5.23 -7.46 7.32
C ARG A 86 6.25 -6.38 6.95
N VAL A 87 6.80 -6.43 5.74
CA VAL A 87 7.71 -5.40 5.22
C VAL A 87 7.05 -4.01 5.25
N CYS A 88 5.79 -3.92 4.82
CA CYS A 88 4.98 -2.71 4.87
C CYS A 88 4.78 -2.20 6.31
N ALA A 89 4.43 -3.08 7.25
CA ALA A 89 4.23 -2.71 8.65
C ALA A 89 5.53 -2.22 9.30
N ASP A 90 6.65 -2.88 9.03
CA ASP A 90 7.96 -2.48 9.53
C ASP A 90 8.39 -1.13 8.93
N LEU A 91 8.17 -0.92 7.62
CA LEU A 91 8.47 0.37 6.97
C LEU A 91 7.58 1.50 7.51
N GLU A 92 6.29 1.24 7.70
CA GLU A 92 5.36 2.21 8.28
C GLU A 92 5.84 2.66 9.66
N ARG A 93 6.23 1.72 10.53
CA ARG A 93 6.77 2.00 11.86
C ARG A 93 8.03 2.85 11.80
N GLU A 94 8.99 2.48 10.95
CA GLU A 94 10.25 3.22 10.83
C GLU A 94 10.06 4.65 10.31
N LEU A 95 9.21 4.83 9.28
CA LEU A 95 8.89 6.14 8.74
C LEU A 95 8.15 7.00 9.79
N PHE A 96 7.20 6.40 10.51
CA PHE A 96 6.50 7.08 11.60
C PHE A 96 7.48 7.59 12.67
N LEU A 97 8.39 6.73 13.14
CA LEU A 97 9.42 7.08 14.13
C LEU A 97 10.42 8.12 13.61
N SER A 98 10.61 8.21 12.29
CA SER A 98 11.44 9.21 11.62
C SER A 98 10.73 10.55 11.37
N GLY A 99 9.53 10.74 11.93
CA GLY A 99 8.76 12.00 11.86
C GLY A 99 7.71 12.05 10.74
N TYR A 100 7.56 11.00 9.94
CA TYR A 100 6.43 10.87 9.00
C TYR A 100 5.19 10.39 9.76
N TYR A 101 4.64 11.23 10.62
CA TYR A 101 3.53 10.87 11.53
C TYR A 101 2.24 10.38 10.84
N ARG A 102 2.10 10.62 9.53
CA ARG A 102 0.99 10.10 8.70
C ARG A 102 1.36 8.85 7.91
N ALA A 103 2.54 8.27 8.10
CA ALA A 103 2.93 7.05 7.40
C ALA A 103 1.83 5.99 7.51
N PHE A 104 1.41 5.46 6.37
CA PHE A 104 0.34 4.48 6.26
C PHE A 104 0.61 3.57 5.07
N ALA A 105 0.61 2.26 5.29
CA ALA A 105 0.90 1.25 4.30
C ALA A 105 -0.38 0.52 3.84
N MET A 106 -0.47 0.28 2.54
CA MET A 106 -1.58 -0.43 1.90
C MET A 106 -1.06 -1.67 1.14
N PRO A 107 -0.65 -2.74 1.84
CA PRO A 107 -0.20 -3.96 1.18
C PRO A 107 -1.34 -4.65 0.41
N SER A 108 -1.00 -5.27 -0.71
CA SER A 108 -1.94 -6.01 -1.55
C SER A 108 -2.31 -7.38 -0.96
N GLY A 109 -3.45 -7.92 -1.40
CA GLY A 109 -3.92 -9.26 -1.02
C GLY A 109 -4.67 -9.32 0.32
N PRO A 110 -5.19 -10.51 0.67
CA PRO A 110 -5.89 -10.73 1.93
C PRO A 110 -5.00 -10.47 3.15
N CYS A 111 -5.61 -10.17 4.29
CA CYS A 111 -4.89 -10.12 5.56
C CYS A 111 -4.77 -11.53 6.13
N GLU A 112 -3.54 -12.00 6.35
CA GLU A 112 -3.27 -13.31 6.96
C GLU A 112 -3.23 -13.26 8.50
N LEU A 113 -3.39 -12.06 9.09
CA LEU A 113 -3.31 -11.84 10.53
C LEU A 113 -4.68 -11.81 11.22
N CYS A 114 -5.75 -11.62 10.44
CA CYS A 114 -7.11 -11.49 10.96
C CYS A 114 -7.91 -12.72 10.53
N ASP A 115 -8.75 -13.23 11.44
CA ASP A 115 -9.79 -14.18 11.08
C ASP A 115 -10.92 -13.41 10.36
N PRO A 116 -11.28 -13.77 9.12
CA PRO A 116 -12.20 -12.99 8.30
C PRO A 116 -13.68 -13.05 8.72
#